data_AF-A0A8K0L727-F1
#
_entry.id   AF-A0A8K0L727-F1
#
_cell.length_a   1.000
_cell.length_b   1.000
_cell.length_c   1.000
_cell.angle_alpha   90.00
_cell.angle_beta   90.00
_cell.angle_gamma   90.00
#
_symmetry.space_group_name_H-M   'P 1'
#
loop_
_entity.id
_entity.type
_entity.pdbx_description
1 polymer ?
#
loop_
_entity_poly.entity_id
_entity_poly.type
_entity_poly.pdbx_seq_one_letter_code
_entity_poly.pdbx_strand_id
1 'polypeptide(L)'
;MTLANIYASEDHDRRQYPTGWNTDSFDDASWSPAKPLTGPRGQLRYQSQPPVTLHEVFEPVKTTSPKTGTVCYDLGQNASIMVKIKVQGKAGDEVIIRYAETARDDGTVLMPDKLFKQFETHVYSKITLSGDGVEEWTPDFCFTAARYLQVEGVSLEDGTDLPVIKSIVARRLGSVKTDVEDVNQLINACYWSFASNLFSYHTDCPQIEKFGWLEVTHLLAPSTQYIRDMESLYSKILDDILDTQESSGLVPTMAPEIRYMCGPLHDTITQRGFDM
;
A
#
# COMPACT_ATOMS: atom_id res chain seq x y z
N MET A 1 16.76 -2.21 4.65
CA MET A 1 15.71 -1.18 4.48
C MET A 1 16.11 0.08 5.23
N THR A 2 16.04 1.23 4.57
CA THR A 2 16.44 2.54 5.11
C THR A 2 15.24 3.47 5.37
N LEU A 3 14.09 3.18 4.77
CA LEU A 3 12.81 3.84 5.04
C LEU A 3 11.68 2.79 4.91
N ALA A 4 10.75 2.80 5.86
CA ALA A 4 9.44 2.16 5.71
C ALA A 4 8.36 3.12 6.18
N ASN A 5 7.40 3.41 5.31
CA ASN A 5 6.28 4.27 5.65
C ASN A 5 5.02 3.82 4.90
N ILE A 6 3.91 3.72 5.63
CA ILE A 6 2.62 3.29 5.05
C ILE A 6 2.09 4.26 3.98
N TYR A 7 2.49 5.54 4.02
CA TYR A 7 2.10 6.60 3.07
C TYR A 7 3.18 6.87 2.03
N ALA A 8 4.45 6.90 2.45
CA ALA A 8 5.58 7.33 1.62
C ALA A 8 6.37 6.17 0.98
N SER A 9 5.92 4.92 1.16
CA SER A 9 6.51 3.69 0.61
C SER A 9 7.86 3.31 1.25
N GLU A 10 8.66 2.47 0.59
CA GLU A 10 9.88 1.85 1.13
C GLU A 10 11.15 2.14 0.32
N ASP A 11 12.23 2.45 1.04
CA ASP A 11 13.60 2.45 0.50
C ASP A 11 14.35 1.21 0.99
N HIS A 12 14.83 0.41 0.04
CA HIS A 12 15.51 -0.84 0.32
C HIS A 12 16.90 -0.88 -0.34
N ASP A 13 17.94 -0.58 0.43
CA ASP A 13 19.33 -0.84 0.01
C ASP A 13 19.70 -2.30 0.28
N ARG A 14 19.78 -3.08 -0.80
CA ARG A 14 20.06 -4.53 -0.76
C ARG A 14 21.49 -4.84 -0.34
N ARG A 15 22.43 -3.90 -0.51
CA ARG A 15 23.83 -4.06 -0.09
C ARG A 15 24.00 -4.09 1.42
N GLN A 16 23.02 -3.57 2.16
CA GLN A 16 23.06 -3.47 3.62
C GLN A 16 22.37 -4.65 4.32
N TYR A 17 21.71 -5.55 3.58
CA TYR A 17 20.93 -6.62 4.16
C TYR A 17 21.81 -7.88 4.33
N PRO A 18 22.04 -8.36 5.57
CA PRO A 18 22.92 -9.51 5.77
C PRO A 18 22.27 -10.78 5.23
N THR A 19 23.01 -11.56 4.44
CA THR A 19 22.52 -12.84 3.93
C THR A 19 22.50 -13.89 5.03
N GLY A 20 21.38 -14.61 5.17
CA GLY A 20 21.26 -15.72 6.13
C GLY A 20 21.10 -15.32 7.59
N TRP A 21 20.85 -14.04 7.90
CA TRP A 21 20.70 -13.53 9.27
C TRP A 21 19.62 -14.23 10.11
N ASN A 22 18.65 -14.85 9.45
CA ASN A 22 17.56 -15.60 10.06
C ASN A 22 17.83 -17.11 10.13
N THR A 23 19.10 -17.53 10.01
CA THR A 23 19.53 -18.93 10.14
C THR A 23 20.35 -19.12 11.41
N ASP A 24 20.42 -20.35 11.90
CA ASP A 24 21.23 -20.76 13.06
C ASP A 24 22.74 -20.58 12.85
N SER A 25 23.19 -20.58 11.59
CA SER A 25 24.59 -20.49 11.21
C SER A 25 25.15 -19.06 11.11
N PHE A 26 24.31 -18.03 11.29
CA PHE A 26 24.73 -16.65 11.13
C PHE A 26 25.55 -16.15 12.33
N ASP A 27 26.67 -15.48 12.05
CA ASP A 27 27.49 -14.82 13.08
C ASP A 27 26.94 -13.42 13.38
N ASP A 28 26.17 -13.30 14.46
CA ASP A 28 25.59 -12.05 14.96
C ASP A 28 26.45 -11.38 16.04
N ALA A 29 27.72 -11.79 16.25
CA ALA A 29 28.56 -11.28 17.34
C ALA A 29 28.82 -9.76 17.26
N SER A 30 28.67 -9.16 16.08
CA SER A 30 28.80 -7.71 15.86
C SER A 30 27.51 -6.92 16.14
N TRP A 31 26.38 -7.60 16.34
CA TRP A 31 25.09 -6.96 16.56
C TRP A 31 25.01 -6.34 17.95
N SER A 32 24.35 -5.18 18.03
CA SER A 32 24.08 -4.55 19.31
C SER A 32 22.95 -5.29 20.04
N PRO A 33 23.09 -5.58 21.34
CA PRO A 33 22.01 -6.17 22.12
C PRO A 33 20.73 -5.32 22.08
N ALA A 34 19.58 -5.97 21.96
CA ALA A 34 18.29 -5.30 22.02
C ALA A 34 18.11 -4.61 23.39
N LYS A 35 17.55 -3.39 23.37
CA LYS A 35 17.26 -2.64 24.60
C LYS A 35 15.82 -2.91 25.04
N PRO A 36 15.58 -3.10 26.35
CA PRO A 36 14.20 -3.14 26.85
C PRO A 36 13.55 -1.77 26.63
N LEU A 37 12.31 -1.79 26.15
CA LEU A 37 11.49 -0.59 25.97
C LEU A 37 10.20 -0.76 26.78
N THR A 38 9.70 0.35 27.31
CA THR A 38 8.31 0.38 27.79
C THR A 38 7.42 0.27 26.56
N GLY A 39 6.71 -0.85 26.44
CA GLY A 39 5.79 -1.09 25.34
C GLY A 39 4.64 -0.08 25.27
N PRO A 40 3.77 -0.16 24.25
CA PRO A 40 2.58 0.65 24.19
C PRO A 40 1.74 0.45 25.45
N ARG A 41 1.12 1.52 25.97
CA ARG A 41 0.33 1.50 27.22
C ARG A 41 -1.01 0.76 27.11
N GLY A 42 -1.28 0.13 25.98
CA GLY A 42 -2.50 -0.63 25.72
C GLY A 42 -2.47 -2.01 26.38
N GLN A 43 -3.60 -2.71 26.30
CA GLN A 43 -3.72 -4.10 26.74
C GLN A 43 -3.45 -5.05 25.57
N LEU A 44 -2.67 -6.10 25.80
CA LEU A 44 -2.52 -7.17 24.82
C LEU A 44 -3.84 -7.95 24.72
N ARG A 45 -4.41 -8.02 23.52
CA ARG A 45 -5.61 -8.79 23.20
C ARG A 45 -5.31 -9.74 22.05
N TYR A 46 -6.06 -10.84 22.00
CA TYR A 46 -6.06 -11.72 20.84
C TYR A 46 -6.64 -10.98 19.62
N GLN A 47 -6.07 -11.22 18.44
CA GLN A 47 -6.59 -10.66 17.19
C GLN A 47 -7.87 -11.40 16.80
N SER A 48 -9.03 -10.75 16.95
CA SER A 48 -10.36 -11.34 16.72
C SER A 48 -10.79 -11.35 15.25
N GLN A 49 -10.15 -10.52 14.41
CA GLN A 49 -10.41 -10.36 12.99
C GLN A 49 -9.39 -11.11 12.12
N PRO A 50 -9.76 -11.51 10.88
CA PRO A 50 -8.85 -12.15 9.94
C PRO A 50 -7.58 -11.32 9.69
N PRO A 51 -6.41 -11.97 9.51
CA PRO A 51 -5.19 -11.26 9.14
C PRO A 51 -5.29 -10.69 7.73
N VAL A 52 -4.58 -9.58 7.49
CA VAL A 52 -4.35 -9.09 6.13
C VAL A 52 -3.45 -10.09 5.40
N THR A 53 -3.90 -10.61 4.27
CA THR A 53 -3.17 -11.61 3.49
C THR A 53 -3.19 -11.28 2.00
N LEU A 54 -2.13 -11.66 1.30
CA LEU A 54 -2.04 -11.56 -0.16
C LEU A 54 -2.62 -12.82 -0.80
N HIS A 55 -3.56 -12.69 -1.73
CA HIS A 55 -4.16 -13.83 -2.43
C HIS A 55 -3.73 -13.89 -3.90
N GLU A 56 -4.41 -13.15 -4.76
CA GLU A 56 -4.28 -13.28 -6.22
C GLU A 56 -3.03 -12.57 -6.74
N VAL A 57 -2.61 -12.90 -7.96
CA VAL A 57 -1.47 -12.28 -8.65
C VAL A 57 -1.99 -11.67 -9.96
N PHE A 58 -1.65 -10.41 -10.20
CA PHE A 58 -1.90 -9.71 -11.45
C PHE A 58 -0.62 -9.59 -12.26
N GLU A 59 -0.72 -10.02 -13.51
CA GLU A 59 0.26 -9.69 -14.53
C GLU A 59 -0.22 -8.41 -15.25
N PRO A 60 0.70 -7.48 -15.60
CA PRO A 60 0.34 -6.31 -16.38
C PRO A 60 -0.37 -6.67 -17.69
N VAL A 61 -1.50 -6.03 -17.97
CA VAL A 61 -2.24 -6.20 -19.22
C VAL A 61 -1.67 -5.35 -20.36
N LYS A 62 -0.87 -4.33 -20.03
CA LYS A 62 -0.16 -3.48 -20.99
C LYS A 62 1.15 -2.98 -20.40
N THR A 63 2.17 -2.89 -21.24
CA THR A 63 3.48 -2.32 -20.92
C THR A 63 3.84 -1.25 -21.95
N THR A 64 4.38 -0.12 -21.51
CA THR A 64 4.90 0.95 -22.37
C THR A 64 6.27 1.40 -21.90
N SER A 65 7.09 1.92 -22.81
CA SER A 65 8.41 2.50 -22.49
C SER A 65 8.47 3.92 -23.04
N PRO A 66 7.87 4.91 -22.36
CA PRO A 66 7.70 6.27 -22.90
C PRO A 66 9.03 6.99 -23.17
N LYS A 67 10.10 6.60 -22.47
CA LYS A 67 11.47 7.08 -22.68
C LYS A 67 12.50 6.08 -22.15
N THR A 68 13.75 6.20 -22.59
CA THR A 68 14.86 5.41 -22.05
C THR A 68 14.93 5.55 -20.53
N GLY A 69 15.08 4.42 -19.82
CA GLY A 69 15.12 4.40 -18.36
C GLY A 69 13.77 4.46 -17.68
N THR A 70 12.65 4.39 -18.40
CA THR A 70 11.30 4.39 -17.82
C THR A 70 10.41 3.36 -18.50
N VAL A 71 9.83 2.47 -17.69
CA VAL A 71 8.89 1.45 -18.13
C VAL A 71 7.62 1.59 -17.30
N CYS A 72 6.48 1.68 -17.97
CA CYS A 72 5.16 1.80 -17.34
C CYS A 72 4.33 0.53 -17.57
N TYR A 73 3.51 0.19 -16.58
CA TYR A 73 2.65 -0.99 -16.58
C TYR A 73 1.21 -0.58 -16.24
N ASP A 74 0.24 -1.10 -16.98
CA ASP A 74 -1.19 -1.09 -16.62
C ASP A 74 -1.54 -2.49 -16.09
N LEU A 75 -1.99 -2.58 -14.85
CA LEU A 75 -2.44 -3.83 -14.21
C LEU A 75 -3.86 -4.24 -14.63
N GLY A 76 -4.58 -3.37 -15.35
CA GLY A 76 -5.94 -3.60 -15.81
C GLY A 76 -7.01 -3.40 -14.73
N GLN A 77 -6.61 -3.40 -13.46
CA GLN A 77 -7.48 -3.22 -12.31
C GLN A 77 -6.83 -2.26 -11.32
N ASN A 78 -7.60 -1.28 -10.83
CA ASN A 78 -7.21 -0.50 -9.67
C ASN A 78 -7.50 -1.30 -8.39
N ALA A 79 -6.48 -1.53 -7.56
CA ALA A 79 -6.62 -2.26 -6.32
C ALA A 79 -5.55 -1.88 -5.32
N SER A 80 -5.77 -2.18 -4.04
CA SER A 80 -4.69 -2.26 -3.05
C SER A 80 -3.76 -3.41 -3.39
N ILE A 81 -2.48 -3.09 -3.56
CA ILE A 81 -1.46 -3.99 -4.06
C ILE A 81 -0.16 -3.91 -3.24
N MET A 82 0.58 -5.01 -3.32
CA MET A 82 2.02 -5.05 -3.07
C MET A 82 2.70 -5.53 -4.34
N VAL A 83 3.65 -4.75 -4.84
CA VAL A 83 4.42 -5.09 -6.04
C VAL A 83 5.50 -6.10 -5.70
N LYS A 84 5.65 -7.10 -6.56
CA LYS A 84 6.79 -8.00 -6.58
C LYS A 84 7.54 -7.81 -7.90
N ILE A 85 8.79 -7.38 -7.82
CA ILE A 85 9.66 -7.15 -8.98
C ILE A 85 10.86 -8.09 -8.93
N LYS A 86 11.25 -8.61 -10.10
CA LYS A 86 12.56 -9.23 -10.33
C LYS A 86 13.36 -8.34 -11.25
N VAL A 87 14.57 -7.98 -10.84
CA VAL A 87 15.44 -7.08 -11.58
C VAL A 87 16.89 -7.54 -11.48
N GLN A 88 17.67 -7.32 -12.53
CA GLN A 88 19.10 -7.63 -12.55
C GLN A 88 19.87 -6.38 -12.98
N GLY A 89 20.88 -5.99 -12.23
CA GLY A 89 21.70 -4.81 -12.51
C GLY A 89 23.03 -4.87 -11.77
N LYS A 90 23.79 -3.78 -11.82
CA LYS A 90 25.07 -3.62 -11.13
C LYS A 90 24.83 -3.22 -9.68
N ALA A 91 25.81 -3.49 -8.82
CA ALA A 91 25.80 -3.04 -7.44
C ALA A 91 25.67 -1.51 -7.36
N GLY A 92 24.70 -1.02 -6.61
CA GLY A 92 24.43 0.41 -6.44
C GLY A 92 23.47 1.01 -7.46
N ASP A 93 23.04 0.28 -8.48
CA ASP A 93 21.98 0.75 -9.38
C ASP A 93 20.69 0.99 -8.59
N GLU A 94 19.97 2.07 -8.92
CA GLU A 94 18.73 2.46 -8.25
C GLU A 94 17.52 2.23 -9.16
N VAL A 95 16.51 1.55 -8.63
CA VAL A 95 15.21 1.32 -9.29
C VAL A 95 14.13 2.02 -8.49
N ILE A 96 13.38 2.92 -9.12
CA ILE A 96 12.29 3.67 -8.47
C ILE A 96 10.96 3.16 -9.01
N ILE A 97 10.01 2.84 -8.13
CA ILE A 97 8.67 2.38 -8.48
C ILE A 97 7.65 3.40 -7.98
N ARG A 98 6.92 4.00 -8.92
CA ARG A 98 5.81 4.92 -8.66
C ARG A 98 4.48 4.23 -8.91
N TYR A 99 3.47 4.68 -8.19
CA TYR A 99 2.15 4.05 -8.12
C TYR A 99 1.07 5.10 -8.41
N ALA A 100 0.10 4.78 -9.27
CA ALA A 100 -1.04 5.65 -9.49
C ALA A 100 -2.33 4.90 -9.87
N GLU A 101 -3.46 5.47 -9.49
CA GLU A 101 -4.78 5.04 -9.94
C GLU A 101 -5.10 5.54 -11.36
N THR A 102 -4.43 6.61 -11.81
CA THR A 102 -4.59 7.18 -13.16
C THR A 102 -3.25 7.37 -13.85
N ALA A 103 -3.26 7.43 -15.18
CA ALA A 103 -2.08 7.61 -16.01
C ALA A 103 -2.36 8.56 -17.18
N ARG A 104 -1.29 9.09 -17.77
CA ARG A 104 -1.32 9.79 -19.06
C ARG A 104 -1.41 8.78 -20.20
N ASP A 105 -1.64 9.27 -21.42
CA ASP A 105 -1.77 8.43 -22.63
C ASP A 105 -0.53 7.55 -22.89
N ASP A 106 0.66 8.02 -22.50
CA ASP A 106 1.93 7.31 -22.63
C ASP A 106 2.17 6.27 -21.51
N GLY A 107 1.27 6.21 -20.53
CA GLY A 107 1.32 5.31 -19.38
C GLY A 107 2.05 5.87 -18.16
N THR A 108 2.62 7.08 -18.24
CA THR A 108 3.25 7.71 -17.06
C THR A 108 2.22 8.04 -15.99
N VAL A 109 2.62 7.92 -14.72
CA VAL A 109 1.73 8.13 -13.57
C VAL A 109 1.14 9.54 -13.57
N LEU A 110 -0.12 9.65 -13.18
CA LEU A 110 -0.84 10.91 -13.06
C LEU A 110 -1.56 11.01 -11.71
N MET A 111 -1.32 12.10 -10.99
CA MET A 111 -2.19 12.60 -9.93
C MET A 111 -2.96 13.81 -10.47
N PRO A 112 -4.26 13.65 -10.78
CA PRO A 112 -5.08 14.70 -11.37
C PRO A 112 -5.50 15.73 -10.32
N ASP A 113 -5.63 15.34 -9.07
CA ASP A 113 -5.95 16.24 -7.97
C ASP A 113 -4.75 17.14 -7.65
N LYS A 114 -4.98 18.45 -7.70
CA LYS A 114 -3.97 19.46 -7.42
C LYS A 114 -3.55 19.47 -5.94
N LEU A 115 -4.47 19.13 -5.02
CA LEU A 115 -4.19 19.10 -3.59
C LEU A 115 -3.15 18.02 -3.25
N PHE A 116 -3.20 16.90 -3.96
CA PHE A 116 -2.30 15.76 -3.75
C PHE A 116 -1.19 15.67 -4.79
N LYS A 117 -0.95 16.73 -5.58
CA LYS A 117 -0.06 16.67 -6.74
C LYS A 117 1.35 16.17 -6.41
N GLN A 118 1.84 16.45 -5.20
CA GLN A 118 3.15 16.00 -4.74
C GLN A 118 3.27 14.46 -4.70
N PHE A 119 2.16 13.72 -4.50
CA PHE A 119 2.16 12.25 -4.47
C PHE A 119 2.59 11.65 -5.81
N GLU A 120 2.38 12.36 -6.94
CA GLU A 120 2.82 11.90 -8.27
C GLU A 120 4.33 11.62 -8.33
N THR A 121 5.14 12.40 -7.59
CA THR A 121 6.61 12.36 -7.69
C THR A 121 7.33 12.10 -6.36
N HIS A 122 6.68 12.29 -5.22
CA HIS A 122 7.33 12.18 -3.90
C HIS A 122 6.99 10.90 -3.15
N VAL A 123 6.03 10.10 -3.63
CA VAL A 123 5.66 8.81 -3.03
C VAL A 123 6.08 7.70 -3.98
N TYR A 124 7.11 6.94 -3.60
CA TYR A 124 7.69 5.89 -4.44
C TYR A 124 8.47 4.88 -3.60
N SER A 125 8.57 3.65 -4.07
CA SER A 125 9.56 2.70 -3.54
C SER A 125 10.89 2.89 -4.25
N LYS A 126 12.00 2.73 -3.55
CA LYS A 126 13.34 2.72 -4.14
C LYS A 126 14.09 1.46 -3.74
N ILE A 127 14.72 0.82 -4.71
CA ILE A 127 15.55 -0.37 -4.51
C ILE A 127 16.96 -0.02 -4.97
N THR A 128 17.96 -0.18 -4.09
CA THR A 128 19.37 -0.11 -4.49
C THR A 128 19.91 -1.53 -4.57
N LEU A 129 20.36 -1.94 -5.75
CA LEU A 129 20.77 -3.32 -6.02
C LEU A 129 22.10 -3.67 -5.36
N SER A 130 22.22 -4.92 -4.94
CA SER A 130 23.47 -5.55 -4.49
C SER A 130 24.38 -5.95 -5.65
N GLY A 131 23.80 -6.29 -6.81
CA GLY A 131 24.52 -6.74 -7.99
C GLY A 131 24.77 -8.26 -8.06
N ASP A 132 24.21 -9.02 -7.12
CA ASP A 132 24.42 -10.47 -6.99
C ASP A 132 23.46 -11.30 -7.88
N GLY A 133 23.33 -10.91 -9.15
CA GLY A 133 22.48 -11.58 -10.13
C GLY A 133 21.05 -11.03 -10.17
N VAL A 134 20.05 -11.92 -10.29
CA VAL A 134 18.64 -11.52 -10.31
C VAL A 134 18.15 -11.33 -8.89
N GLU A 135 17.75 -10.11 -8.56
CA GLU A 135 17.21 -9.75 -7.26
C GLU A 135 15.68 -9.68 -7.32
N GLU A 136 15.04 -10.27 -6.30
CA GLU A 136 13.60 -10.23 -6.10
C GLU A 136 13.30 -9.30 -4.92
N TRP A 137 12.38 -8.36 -5.13
CA TRP A 137 11.94 -7.43 -4.10
C TRP A 137 10.42 -7.32 -4.05
N THR A 138 9.90 -7.22 -2.84
CA THR A 138 8.52 -6.87 -2.48
C THR A 138 8.59 -5.97 -1.25
N PRO A 139 7.68 -5.01 -1.06
CA PRO A 139 7.63 -4.26 0.20
C PRO A 139 7.25 -5.19 1.36
N ASP A 140 7.67 -4.84 2.57
CA ASP A 140 7.39 -5.61 3.81
C ASP A 140 6.34 -4.93 4.71
N PHE A 141 6.35 -3.60 4.74
CA PHE A 141 5.66 -2.72 5.68
C PHE A 141 4.80 -1.65 5.00
N CYS A 142 4.68 -1.66 3.67
CA CYS A 142 3.76 -0.80 2.96
C CYS A 142 2.91 -1.53 1.91
N PHE A 143 1.72 -0.99 1.67
CA PHE A 143 0.87 -1.29 0.53
C PHE A 143 0.41 0.03 -0.08
N THR A 144 -0.08 0.00 -1.31
CA THR A 144 -0.67 1.17 -1.97
C THR A 144 -1.78 0.75 -2.90
N ALA A 145 -2.71 1.64 -3.21
CA ALA A 145 -3.64 1.42 -4.29
C ALA A 145 -3.11 2.00 -5.60
N ALA A 146 -3.11 1.16 -6.62
CA ALA A 146 -2.75 1.55 -7.96
C ALA A 146 -3.32 0.61 -9.01
N ARG A 147 -3.52 1.16 -10.19
CA ARG A 147 -3.66 0.42 -11.44
C ARG A 147 -2.39 0.51 -12.29
N TYR A 148 -1.70 1.64 -12.20
CA TYR A 148 -0.56 1.96 -13.04
C TYR A 148 0.72 2.00 -12.21
N LEU A 149 1.77 1.38 -12.75
CA LEU A 149 3.12 1.42 -12.20
C LEU A 149 4.03 2.14 -13.19
N GLN A 150 4.88 3.02 -12.69
CA GLN A 150 5.98 3.59 -13.47
C GLN A 150 7.30 3.22 -12.79
N VAL A 151 8.13 2.46 -13.47
CA VAL A 151 9.43 2.02 -13.00
C VAL A 151 10.53 2.80 -13.71
N GLU A 152 11.37 3.48 -12.95
CA GLU A 152 12.46 4.34 -13.43
C GLU A 152 13.82 3.72 -13.11
N GLY A 153 14.83 4.08 -13.89
CA GLY A 153 16.18 3.53 -13.76
C GLY A 153 16.32 2.12 -14.33
N VAL A 154 15.48 1.74 -15.30
CA VAL A 154 15.37 0.36 -15.79
C VAL A 154 15.22 0.26 -17.31
N SER A 155 15.48 -0.94 -17.82
CA SER A 155 15.25 -1.37 -19.20
C SER A 155 14.45 -2.69 -19.23
N LEU A 156 13.76 -2.95 -20.35
CA LEU A 156 13.22 -4.27 -20.68
C LEU A 156 14.20 -5.12 -21.51
N GLU A 157 15.18 -4.47 -22.14
CA GLU A 157 16.15 -5.11 -23.02
C GLU A 157 17.47 -5.35 -22.29
N ASP A 158 18.05 -6.53 -22.54
CA ASP A 158 19.41 -6.87 -22.09
C ASP A 158 20.47 -6.06 -22.86
N GLY A 159 21.68 -5.94 -22.28
CA GLY A 159 22.82 -5.27 -22.94
C GLY A 159 22.81 -3.75 -22.86
N THR A 160 21.84 -3.15 -22.16
CA THR A 160 21.85 -1.72 -21.82
C THR A 160 22.70 -1.45 -20.58
N ASP A 161 23.06 -0.18 -20.34
CA ASP A 161 23.72 0.23 -19.09
C ASP A 161 22.78 0.31 -17.89
N LEU A 162 21.49 0.01 -18.06
CA LEU A 162 20.45 0.06 -17.04
C LEU A 162 20.13 -1.35 -16.49
N PRO A 163 19.67 -1.44 -15.22
CA PRO A 163 19.02 -2.63 -14.70
C PRO A 163 17.91 -3.16 -15.59
N VAL A 164 17.83 -4.48 -15.75
CA VAL A 164 16.84 -5.15 -16.60
C VAL A 164 15.75 -5.78 -15.75
N ILE A 165 14.49 -5.39 -15.99
CA ILE A 165 13.34 -6.04 -15.35
C ILE A 165 13.14 -7.42 -15.95
N LYS A 166 13.08 -8.44 -15.09
CA LYS A 166 12.80 -9.83 -15.47
C LYS A 166 11.33 -10.21 -15.29
N SER A 167 10.65 -9.63 -14.30
CA SER A 167 9.19 -9.76 -14.12
C SER A 167 8.67 -8.72 -13.15
N ILE A 168 7.40 -8.33 -13.29
CA ILE A 168 6.68 -7.56 -12.28
C ILE A 168 5.25 -8.07 -12.16
N VAL A 169 4.79 -8.27 -10.93
CA VAL A 169 3.41 -8.67 -10.63
C VAL A 169 2.90 -7.93 -9.40
N ALA A 170 1.57 -7.83 -9.25
CA ALA A 170 0.91 -7.24 -8.08
C ALA A 170 0.01 -8.26 -7.39
N ARG A 171 -0.20 -8.20 -6.07
CA ARG A 171 -1.05 -9.17 -5.34
C ARG A 171 -2.26 -8.55 -4.62
N ARG A 172 -3.42 -9.25 -4.52
CA ARG A 172 -4.73 -8.71 -4.01
C ARG A 172 -5.68 -9.69 -3.26
N LEU A 173 -6.93 -9.27 -2.98
CA LEU A 173 -8.06 -10.01 -2.35
C LEU A 173 -9.21 -10.38 -3.34
N GLY A 174 -9.58 -11.68 -3.43
CA GLY A 174 -10.83 -12.37 -3.90
C GLY A 174 -11.69 -11.94 -5.12
N SER A 175 -12.81 -12.65 -5.39
CA SER A 175 -13.79 -12.36 -6.48
C SER A 175 -15.21 -12.91 -6.23
N VAL A 176 -16.20 -12.38 -6.98
CA VAL A 176 -17.61 -12.87 -7.04
C VAL A 176 -18.16 -12.75 -8.47
N LYS A 177 -19.12 -13.61 -8.89
CA LYS A 177 -19.71 -13.62 -10.25
C LYS A 177 -21.19 -14.03 -10.26
N THR A 178 -21.96 -13.41 -11.16
CA THR A 178 -23.38 -13.68 -11.50
C THR A 178 -23.52 -14.01 -13.00
N ASP A 179 -24.75 -14.28 -13.46
CA ASP A 179 -25.10 -14.58 -14.85
C ASP A 179 -25.43 -13.34 -15.70
N VAL A 180 -25.44 -12.13 -15.11
CA VAL A 180 -25.72 -10.86 -15.80
C VAL A 180 -24.45 -10.01 -15.85
N GLU A 181 -23.97 -9.71 -17.06
CA GLU A 181 -22.65 -9.10 -17.24
C GLU A 181 -22.55 -7.67 -16.70
N ASP A 182 -23.58 -6.84 -16.90
CA ASP A 182 -23.58 -5.46 -16.36
C ASP A 182 -23.60 -5.46 -14.82
N VAL A 183 -24.31 -6.43 -14.23
CA VAL A 183 -24.34 -6.65 -12.78
C VAL A 183 -22.98 -7.14 -12.30
N ASN A 184 -22.30 -8.02 -13.05
CA ASN A 184 -20.93 -8.43 -12.74
C ASN A 184 -19.97 -7.25 -12.76
N GLN A 185 -20.07 -6.34 -13.74
CA GLN A 185 -19.21 -5.16 -13.80
C GLN A 185 -19.44 -4.22 -12.61
N LEU A 186 -20.70 -3.96 -12.24
CA LEU A 186 -21.04 -3.13 -11.08
C LEU A 186 -20.58 -3.79 -9.77
N ILE A 187 -20.91 -5.07 -9.57
CA ILE A 187 -20.50 -5.82 -8.39
C ILE A 187 -18.98 -5.89 -8.30
N ASN A 188 -18.28 -6.10 -9.42
CA ASN A 188 -16.81 -6.05 -9.45
C ASN A 188 -16.30 -4.68 -9.06
N ALA A 189 -16.85 -3.58 -9.57
CA ALA A 189 -16.43 -2.23 -9.17
C ALA A 189 -16.64 -2.00 -7.67
N CYS A 190 -17.83 -2.34 -7.12
CA CYS A 190 -18.11 -2.24 -5.69
C CYS A 190 -17.17 -3.14 -4.86
N TYR A 191 -16.92 -4.35 -5.33
CA TYR A 191 -16.00 -5.29 -4.72
C TYR A 191 -14.58 -4.71 -4.67
N TRP A 192 -14.08 -4.15 -5.77
CA TRP A 192 -12.74 -3.55 -5.83
C TRP A 192 -12.61 -2.33 -4.94
N SER A 193 -13.59 -1.44 -4.97
CA SER A 193 -13.61 -0.27 -4.09
C SER A 193 -13.63 -0.68 -2.63
N PHE A 194 -14.41 -1.69 -2.26
CA PHE A 194 -14.49 -2.14 -0.88
C PHE A 194 -13.26 -2.92 -0.44
N ALA A 195 -12.87 -3.97 -1.17
CA ALA A 195 -11.76 -4.84 -0.80
C ALA A 195 -10.43 -4.11 -0.73
N SER A 196 -10.23 -3.07 -1.56
CA SER A 196 -9.03 -2.24 -1.50
C SER A 196 -8.95 -1.45 -0.20
N ASN A 197 -10.09 -1.11 0.41
CA ASN A 197 -10.15 -0.38 1.66
C ASN A 197 -10.12 -1.27 2.92
N LEU A 198 -9.91 -2.58 2.78
CA LEU A 198 -9.79 -3.49 3.93
C LEU A 198 -8.34 -3.74 4.30
N PHE A 199 -7.85 -3.04 5.33
CA PHE A 199 -6.51 -3.22 5.87
C PHE A 199 -6.52 -3.13 7.39
N SER A 200 -6.90 -4.23 8.06
CA SER A 200 -7.11 -4.34 9.53
C SER A 200 -8.26 -3.50 10.12
N TYR A 201 -8.69 -2.45 9.42
CA TYR A 201 -9.91 -1.68 9.58
C TYR A 201 -10.37 -1.22 8.18
N HIS A 202 -11.48 -0.50 8.09
CA HIS A 202 -12.03 -0.02 6.84
C HIS A 202 -11.60 1.41 6.57
N THR A 203 -10.76 1.61 5.55
CA THR A 203 -10.24 2.92 5.17
C THR A 203 -11.22 3.70 4.29
N ASP A 204 -11.11 5.04 4.26
CA ASP A 204 -11.81 5.89 3.31
C ASP A 204 -11.24 5.77 1.89
N CYS A 205 -9.91 5.85 1.78
CA CYS A 205 -9.19 5.69 0.55
C CYS A 205 -7.89 4.91 0.77
N PRO A 206 -7.54 3.98 -0.13
CA PRO A 206 -6.39 3.10 0.08
C PRO A 206 -5.06 3.65 -0.45
N GLN A 207 -5.08 4.81 -1.12
CA GLN A 207 -3.88 5.43 -1.69
C GLN A 207 -3.31 6.56 -0.81
N ILE A 208 -4.17 7.47 -0.33
CA ILE A 208 -3.74 8.77 0.23
C ILE A 208 -3.85 8.77 1.75
N GLU A 209 -5.06 8.84 2.29
CA GLU A 209 -5.34 9.06 3.72
C GLU A 209 -5.31 7.77 4.54
N LYS A 210 -5.94 6.71 4.03
CA LYS A 210 -5.98 5.38 4.66
C LYS A 210 -6.55 5.42 6.09
N PHE A 211 -7.48 6.32 6.39
CA PHE A 211 -8.02 6.51 7.73
C PHE A 211 -9.33 5.77 7.94
N GLY A 212 -9.56 5.32 9.18
CA GLY A 212 -10.77 4.61 9.61
C GLY A 212 -11.95 5.55 9.84
N TRP A 213 -12.34 6.33 8.82
CA TRP A 213 -13.48 7.24 8.93
C TRP A 213 -14.77 6.46 9.20
N LEU A 214 -15.43 6.79 10.31
CA LEU A 214 -16.61 6.04 10.78
C LEU A 214 -17.84 6.24 9.90
N GLU A 215 -17.93 7.36 9.19
CA GLU A 215 -18.99 7.62 8.22
C GLU A 215 -18.95 6.61 7.07
N VAL A 216 -17.78 6.38 6.47
CA VAL A 216 -17.57 5.36 5.42
C VAL A 216 -17.90 3.96 5.93
N THR A 217 -17.43 3.63 7.14
CA THR A 217 -17.73 2.36 7.81
C THR A 217 -19.23 2.16 8.01
N HIS A 218 -19.93 3.17 8.52
CA HIS A 218 -21.37 3.11 8.77
C HIS A 218 -22.18 2.95 7.48
N LEU A 219 -21.89 3.75 6.45
CA LEU A 219 -22.64 3.75 5.20
C LEU A 219 -22.48 2.45 4.40
N LEU A 220 -21.30 1.82 4.48
CA LEU A 220 -21.00 0.58 3.76
C LEU A 220 -21.25 -0.69 4.57
N ALA A 221 -21.46 -0.61 5.89
CA ALA A 221 -21.70 -1.80 6.70
C ALA A 221 -22.85 -2.70 6.21
N PRO A 222 -24.03 -2.18 5.81
CA PRO A 222 -25.11 -3.05 5.34
C PRO A 222 -24.77 -3.77 4.04
N SER A 223 -24.20 -3.08 3.05
CA SER A 223 -23.93 -3.65 1.71
C SER A 223 -22.80 -4.67 1.73
N THR A 224 -21.79 -4.43 2.55
CA THR A 224 -20.58 -5.26 2.63
C THR A 224 -20.83 -6.61 3.28
N GLN A 225 -21.77 -6.67 4.23
CA GLN A 225 -22.22 -7.92 4.86
C GLN A 225 -22.92 -8.86 3.87
N TYR A 226 -23.46 -8.36 2.75
CA TYR A 226 -24.03 -9.22 1.70
C TYR A 226 -22.96 -9.87 0.80
N ILE A 227 -21.76 -9.28 0.73
CA ILE A 227 -20.71 -9.70 -0.21
C ILE A 227 -19.57 -10.47 0.47
N ARG A 228 -19.42 -10.34 1.79
CA ARG A 228 -18.36 -10.99 2.56
C ARG A 228 -18.77 -11.21 4.01
N ASP A 229 -18.20 -12.24 4.65
CA ASP A 229 -18.25 -12.36 6.10
C ASP A 229 -17.41 -11.24 6.72
N MET A 230 -18.10 -10.30 7.35
CA MET A 230 -17.54 -9.09 7.94
C MET A 230 -17.73 -9.01 9.45
N GLU A 231 -18.37 -10.02 10.07
CA GLU A 231 -18.81 -9.95 11.48
C GLU A 231 -17.61 -9.63 12.39
N SER A 232 -16.59 -10.49 12.34
CA SER A 232 -15.36 -10.35 13.13
C SER A 232 -14.63 -9.01 12.93
N LEU A 233 -14.61 -8.48 11.70
CA LEU A 233 -13.97 -7.18 11.43
C LEU A 233 -14.80 -6.03 12.01
N TYR A 234 -16.12 -6.05 11.81
CA TYR A 234 -16.98 -5.01 12.36
C TYR A 234 -17.06 -5.07 13.89
N SER A 235 -17.05 -6.25 14.50
CA SER A 235 -16.91 -6.38 15.96
C SER A 235 -15.61 -5.74 16.45
N LYS A 236 -14.49 -5.99 15.77
CA LYS A 236 -13.22 -5.34 16.11
C LYS A 236 -13.26 -3.83 15.91
N ILE A 237 -13.90 -3.33 14.86
CA ILE A 237 -14.06 -1.88 14.63
C ILE A 237 -14.92 -1.25 15.73
N LEU A 238 -15.95 -1.95 16.23
CA LEU A 238 -16.73 -1.50 17.39
C LEU A 238 -15.84 -1.40 18.64
N ASP A 239 -14.92 -2.35 18.86
CA ASP A 239 -13.93 -2.24 19.93
C ASP A 239 -13.02 -1.01 19.74
N ASP A 240 -12.57 -0.73 18.50
CA ASP A 240 -11.79 0.48 18.21
C ASP A 240 -12.58 1.76 18.54
N ILE A 241 -13.88 1.80 18.22
CA ILE A 241 -14.77 2.94 18.53
C ILE A 241 -14.92 3.13 20.05
N LEU A 242 -15.05 2.04 20.80
CA LEU A 242 -15.12 2.08 22.26
C LEU A 242 -13.80 2.56 22.86
N ASP A 243 -12.66 2.12 22.30
CA ASP A 243 -11.33 2.51 22.76
C ASP A 243 -11.01 3.98 22.43
N THR A 244 -11.63 4.57 21.39
CA THR A 244 -11.47 6.00 21.04
C THR A 244 -12.47 6.93 21.73
N GLN A 245 -13.54 6.39 22.35
CA GLN A 245 -14.53 7.20 23.03
C GLN A 245 -13.90 7.97 24.21
N GLU A 246 -14.13 9.28 24.25
CA GLU A 246 -13.63 10.13 25.32
C GLU A 246 -14.40 9.96 26.63
N SER A 247 -13.82 10.43 27.73
CA SER A 247 -14.50 10.48 29.04
C SER A 247 -15.75 11.37 29.05
N SER A 248 -15.88 12.29 28.07
CA SER A 248 -17.06 13.11 27.83
C SER A 248 -18.24 12.31 27.22
N GLY A 249 -17.96 11.11 26.70
CA GLY A 249 -18.87 10.31 25.89
C GLY A 249 -18.81 10.61 24.40
N LEU A 250 -18.02 11.61 23.97
CA LEU A 250 -17.80 11.92 22.57
C LEU A 250 -17.08 10.76 21.87
N VAL A 251 -17.60 10.36 20.72
CA VAL A 251 -16.96 9.41 19.82
C VAL A 251 -16.32 10.20 18.68
N PRO A 252 -15.00 10.10 18.47
CA PRO A 252 -14.34 10.72 17.33
C PRO A 252 -14.89 10.22 15.99
N THR A 253 -14.66 10.98 14.94
CA THR A 253 -15.05 10.67 13.56
C THR A 253 -14.21 9.55 12.93
N MET A 254 -13.08 9.18 13.55
CA MET A 254 -12.20 8.10 13.13
C MET A 254 -12.01 7.06 14.26
N ALA A 255 -11.97 5.78 13.88
CA ALA A 255 -11.49 4.71 14.76
C ALA A 255 -10.66 3.68 13.97
N PRO A 256 -9.41 3.38 14.38
CA PRO A 256 -8.64 4.01 15.46
C PRO A 256 -8.40 5.51 15.26
N GLU A 257 -8.35 6.28 16.35
CA GLU A 257 -8.10 7.72 16.28
C GLU A 257 -6.61 8.00 16.06
N ILE A 258 -6.29 8.73 14.99
CA ILE A 258 -4.94 9.23 14.73
C ILE A 258 -4.90 10.71 15.09
N ARG A 259 -4.37 11.00 16.28
CA ARG A 259 -4.42 12.29 17.00
C ARG A 259 -3.76 13.51 16.33
N TYR A 260 -3.36 13.44 15.05
CA TYR A 260 -2.52 14.46 14.40
C TYR A 260 -3.14 15.10 13.14
N MET A 261 -4.44 15.41 13.17
CA MET A 261 -5.01 16.41 12.25
C MET A 261 -5.01 17.79 12.93
N CYS A 262 -4.22 18.74 12.40
CA CYS A 262 -4.14 20.10 12.93
C CYS A 262 -5.33 20.94 12.45
N GLY A 263 -6.22 21.35 13.36
CA GLY A 263 -7.37 22.21 13.03
C GLY A 263 -8.19 22.62 14.26
N PRO A 264 -9.01 23.69 14.18
CA PRO A 264 -9.89 24.14 15.27
C PRO A 264 -11.09 23.21 15.51
N LEU A 265 -11.38 22.32 14.55
CA LEU A 265 -12.41 21.30 14.68
C LEU A 265 -11.70 19.99 15.02
N HIS A 266 -12.12 19.36 16.12
CA HIS A 266 -11.64 18.07 16.58
C HIS A 266 -11.68 17.10 15.40
N ASP A 267 -10.55 16.43 15.11
CA ASP A 267 -10.41 15.30 14.19
C ASP A 267 -11.15 15.40 12.83
N THR A 268 -11.34 16.60 12.29
CA THR A 268 -11.92 16.83 10.96
C THR A 268 -10.89 17.47 10.04
N ILE A 269 -11.03 17.19 8.75
CA ILE A 269 -10.30 17.92 7.72
C ILE A 269 -10.85 19.34 7.67
N THR A 270 -10.25 20.25 8.45
CA THR A 270 -10.51 21.67 8.25
C THR A 270 -9.78 22.07 6.98
N GLN A 271 -10.53 22.18 5.87
CA GLN A 271 -10.06 22.92 4.70
C GLN A 271 -9.79 24.36 5.15
N ARG A 272 -8.56 24.66 5.59
CA ARG A 272 -8.12 26.04 5.58
C ARG A 272 -8.12 26.44 4.12
N GLY A 273 -9.07 27.30 3.75
CA GLY A 273 -9.01 28.01 2.49
C GLY A 273 -7.61 28.56 2.31
N PHE A 274 -6.99 28.24 1.18
CA PHE A 274 -5.82 28.95 0.69
C PHE A 274 -6.29 30.34 0.27
N ASP A 275 -6.49 31.23 1.24
CA ASP A 275 -6.64 32.66 1.04
C ASP A 275 -6.12 33.39 2.29
N MET A 276 -4.83 33.71 2.25
CA MET A 276 -4.27 35.05 2.49
C MET A 276 -2.79 35.07 2.08
#